data_AF-A0A2W4ZXN1-F1
#
_entry.id   AF-A0A2W4ZXN1-F1
#
_cell.length_a   1.000
_cell.length_b   1.000
_cell.length_c   1.000
_cell.angle_alpha   90.00
_cell.angle_beta   90.00
_cell.angle_gamma   90.00
#
_symmetry.space_group_name_H-M   'P 1'
#
loop_
_entity.id
_entity.type
_entity.pdbx_description
1 polymer ?
#
loop_
_entity_poly.entity_id
_entity_poly.type
_entity_poly.pdbx_seq_one_letter_code
_entity_poly.pdbx_strand_id
1 'polypeptide(L)' 'DPMITHVLSLDDINKGFDLMHKGESIRSVVVY' A
#
# COMPACT_ATOMS: atom_id res chain seq x y z
N ASP A 1 -3.51 10.14 -8.18
CA ASP A 1 -3.84 9.10 -9.17
C ASP A 1 -5.09 8.37 -8.67
N PRO A 2 -6.16 8.26 -9.48
CA PRO A 2 -7.47 7.78 -9.04
C PRO A 2 -7.49 6.31 -8.60
N MET A 3 -6.44 5.54 -8.85
CA MET A 3 -6.36 4.12 -8.45
C MET A 3 -5.64 3.90 -7.11
N ILE A 4 -5.09 4.94 -6.48
CA ILE A 4 -4.37 4.80 -5.21
C ILE A 4 -5.38 4.60 -4.07
N THR A 5 -5.30 3.43 -3.44
CA THR A 5 -6.12 3.07 -2.28
C THR A 5 -5.40 3.25 -0.95
N HIS A 6 -4.07 3.21 -0.96
CA HIS A 6 -3.24 3.27 0.23
C HIS A 6 -1.97 4.09 -0.02
N VAL A 7 -1.63 4.94 0.94
CA VAL A 7 -0.38 5.69 0.99
C VAL A 7 0.32 5.28 2.27
N LEU A 8 1.56 4.80 2.14
CA LEU A 8 2.33 4.22 3.24
C LEU A 8 3.69 4.92 3.36
N SER A 9 4.21 4.98 4.57
CA SER A 9 5.60 5.37 4.82
C SER A 9 6.54 4.20 4.49
N LEU A 10 7.85 4.47 4.38
CA LEU A 10 8.85 3.41 4.22
C LEU A 10 8.82 2.41 5.40
N ASP A 11 8.56 2.90 6.61
CA ASP A 11 8.48 2.08 7.81
C ASP A 11 7.27 1.11 7.76
N ASP A 12 6.22 1.48 7.03
CA ASP A 12 5.00 0.70 6.86
C ASP A 12 5.00 -0.25 5.65
N ILE A 13 6.16 -0.46 5.00
CA ILE A 13 6.22 -1.21 3.73
C ILE A 13 5.65 -2.63 3.84
N ASN A 14 5.89 -3.31 4.97
CA ASN A 14 5.41 -4.67 5.21
C ASN A 14 3.88 -4.74 5.30
N LYS A 15 3.25 -3.71 5.87
CA LYS A 15 1.78 -3.59 5.90
C LYS A 15 1.20 -3.52 4.49
N GLY A 16 1.90 -2.84 3.56
CA GLY A 16 1.51 -2.80 2.15
C GLY A 16 1.52 -4.18 1.50
N PHE A 17 2.54 -4.99 1.79
CA PHE A 17 2.60 -6.38 1.33
C PHE A 17 1.49 -7.23 1.93
N ASP A 18 1.16 -7.08 3.21
CA ASP A 18 0.05 -7.83 3.83
C ASP A 18 -1.29 -7.53 3.17
N LEU A 19 -1.59 -6.25 2.90
CA LEU A 19 -2.82 -5.81 2.24
C LEU A 19 -2.92 -6.36 0.81
N MET A 20 -1.79 -6.47 0.11
CA MET A 20 -1.71 -7.06 -1.23
C MET A 20 -2.06 -8.55 -1.20
N HIS A 21 -1.50 -9.32 -0.26
CA HIS A 21 -1.78 -10.75 -0.14
C HIS A 21 -3.21 -11.06 0.29
N LYS A 22 -3.84 -10.16 1.05
CA LYS A 22 -5.25 -10.27 1.46
C LYS A 22 -6.24 -9.86 0.36
N GLY A 23 -5.78 -9.22 -0.72
CA GLY A 23 -6.66 -8.62 -1.73
C GLY A 23 -7.38 -7.35 -1.26
N GLU A 24 -6.91 -6.73 -0.17
CA GLU A 24 -7.47 -5.50 0.40
C GLU A 24 -6.84 -4.22 -0.22
N SER A 25 -5.87 -4.39 -1.12
CA SER A 25 -5.23 -3.30 -1.85
C SER A 25 -5.43 -3.44 -3.35
N ILE A 26 -5.77 -2.32 -4.01
CA ILE A 26 -5.78 -2.22 -5.48
C ILE A 26 -4.46 -1.62 -5.96
N ARG A 27 -4.03 -0.52 -5.34
CA ARG A 27 -2.72 0.11 -5.56
C ARG A 27 -2.29 0.85 -4.30
N SER A 28 -1.07 0.57 -3.86
CA SER A 28 -0.40 1.27 -2.75
C SER A 28 0.79 2.05 -3.28
N VAL A 29 1.05 3.22 -2.72
CA VAL A 29 2.27 4.00 -2.98
C VAL A 29 3.03 4.21 -1.68
N VAL A 30 4.35 4.08 -1.75
CA VAL A 30 5.25 4.33 -0.63
C VAL A 30 5.92 5.67 -0.84
N VAL A 31 5.87 6.53 0.18
CA VAL A 31 6.47 7.86 0.17
C VAL A 31 7.54 7.93 1.26
N TYR A 32 8.66 8.58 0.96
CA TYR A 32 9.77 8.84 1.89
C TYR A 32 9.51 10.10 2.71
#